data_AF-A0A7Z9MQQ2-F1
#
_entry.id   AF-A0A7Z9MQQ2-F1
#
_cell.length_a   1.000
_cell.length_b   1.000
_cell.length_c   1.000
_cell.angle_alpha   90.00
_cell.angle_beta   90.00
_cell.angle_gamma   90.00
#
_symmetry.space_group_name_H-M   'P 1'
#
loop_
_entity.id
_entity.type
_entity.pdbx_description
1 polymer ?
#
loop_
_entity_poly.entity_id
_entity_poly.type
_entity_poly.pdbx_seq_one_letter_code
_entity_poly.pdbx_strand_id
1 'polypeptide(L)'
;SVDLILYRHDVLAETNEQTSDADWELISFHAIPEGVHDMPMGPVTMMRNQLQLTGGTKAHYESDDWAKSVKFWQEYAILDLK
;
A
#
# COMPACT_ATOMS: atom_id res chain seq x y z
N SER A 1 -8.17 4.36 -13.91
CA SER A 1 -8.27 5.52 -12.98
C SER A 1 -6.93 5.70 -12.28
N VAL A 2 -6.80 6.64 -11.34
CA VAL A 2 -5.59 6.78 -10.51
C VAL A 2 -6.00 6.81 -9.04
N ASP A 3 -5.35 5.99 -8.24
CA ASP A 3 -5.46 6.04 -6.77
C ASP A 3 -4.27 6.79 -6.20
N LEU A 4 -4.53 7.74 -5.30
CA LEU A 4 -3.52 8.50 -4.57
C LEU A 4 -3.45 7.97 -3.14
N ILE A 5 -2.27 7.47 -2.74
CA ILE A 5 -2.04 6.97 -1.40
C ILE A 5 -1.36 8.08 -0.60
N LEU A 6 -2.12 8.63 0.35
CA LEU A 6 -1.67 9.70 1.23
C LEU A 6 -1.46 9.17 2.64
N TYR A 7 -0.37 9.57 3.28
CA TYR A 7 -0.14 9.31 4.69
C TYR A 7 -0.30 10.59 5.50
N ARG A 8 -0.88 10.47 6.69
CA ARG A 8 -1.00 11.57 7.63
C ARG A 8 0.38 11.88 8.22
N HIS A 9 0.64 13.15 8.48
CA HIS A 9 1.93 13.62 8.98
C HIS A 9 2.42 12.87 10.23
N ASP A 10 1.53 12.58 11.17
CA ASP A 10 1.90 11.90 12.42
C ASP A 10 2.29 10.41 12.22
N VAL A 11 1.70 9.72 11.25
CA VAL A 11 2.09 8.35 10.88
C VAL A 11 3.50 8.34 10.31
N LEU A 12 3.82 9.31 9.45
CA LEU A 12 5.17 9.46 8.89
C LEU A 12 6.19 9.85 9.97
N ALA A 13 5.77 10.62 10.98
CA ALA A 13 6.61 11.00 12.11
C ALA A 13 7.01 9.82 13.01
N GLU A 14 6.27 8.71 13.02
CA GLU A 14 6.63 7.51 13.78
C GLU A 14 7.97 6.90 13.32
N THR A 15 8.30 7.08 12.03
CA THR A 15 9.50 6.54 11.38
C THR A 15 10.45 7.63 10.86
N ASN A 16 10.14 8.90 11.11
CA ASN A 16 10.87 10.07 10.59
C ASN A 16 10.94 10.09 9.05
N GLU A 17 9.81 9.77 8.40
CA GLU A 17 9.64 9.68 6.94
C GLU A 17 8.92 10.89 6.32
N GLN A 18 8.43 11.83 7.14
CA GLN A 18 7.79 13.06 6.70
C GLN A 18 8.79 13.99 6.01
N THR A 19 8.38 14.64 4.93
CA THR A 19 9.25 15.52 4.11
C THR A 19 8.84 16.99 4.18
N SER A 20 7.67 17.28 4.76
CA SER A 20 7.09 18.61 4.85
C SER A 20 6.24 18.76 6.11
N ASP A 21 5.73 19.97 6.36
CA ASP A 21 4.79 20.25 7.46
C ASP A 21 3.31 20.10 7.02
N ALA A 22 3.03 19.47 5.87
CA ALA A 22 1.67 19.26 5.39
C ALA A 22 0.97 18.16 6.18
N ASP A 23 -0.34 18.30 6.42
CA ASP A 23 -1.16 17.31 7.16
C ASP A 23 -1.15 15.93 6.49
N TRP A 24 -1.04 15.90 5.16
CA TRP A 24 -1.03 14.70 4.34
C TRP A 24 0.07 14.78 3.28
N GLU A 25 0.86 13.73 3.14
CA GLU A 25 1.88 13.61 2.10
C GLU A 25 1.58 12.42 1.17
N LEU A 26 1.82 12.61 -0.13
CA LEU A 26 1.67 11.57 -1.14
C LEU A 26 2.87 10.62 -1.08
N ILE A 27 2.61 9.35 -0.77
CA ILE A 27 3.66 8.32 -0.68
C ILE A 27 3.72 7.41 -1.91
N SER A 28 2.60 7.27 -2.63
CA SER A 28 2.50 6.44 -3.81
C SER A 28 1.26 6.83 -4.62
N PHE A 29 1.28 6.54 -5.91
CA PHE A 29 0.11 6.61 -6.77
C PHE A 29 0.06 5.36 -7.63
N HIS A 30 -1.14 4.84 -7.86
CA HIS A 30 -1.35 3.65 -8.69
C HIS A 30 -2.16 4.01 -9.93
N ALA A 31 -1.60 3.75 -11.10
CA ALA A 31 -2.37 3.76 -12.34
C ALA A 31 -3.17 2.46 -12.42
N ILE A 32 -4.49 2.57 -12.32
CA ILE A 32 -5.39 1.40 -12.33
C ILE A 32 -5.80 1.09 -13.77
N PRO A 33 -5.49 -0.14 -14.27
CA PRO A 33 -5.88 -0.57 -15.62
C PRO A 33 -7.40 -0.53 -15.82
N GLU A 34 -7.83 -0.35 -17.07
CA GLU A 34 -9.24 -0.44 -17.42
C GLU A 34 -9.79 -1.84 -17.10
N GLY A 35 -10.99 -1.90 -16.51
CA GLY A 35 -11.61 -3.15 -16.07
C GLY A 35 -11.17 -3.64 -14.68
N VAL A 36 -10.17 -3.00 -14.06
CA VAL A 36 -9.80 -3.25 -12.65
C VAL A 36 -10.46 -2.19 -11.78
N HIS A 37 -11.32 -2.61 -10.85
CA HIS A 37 -12.07 -1.71 -9.98
C HIS A 37 -11.42 -1.50 -8.62
N ASP A 38 -10.76 -2.52 -8.09
CA ASP A 38 -10.07 -2.49 -6.81
C ASP A 38 -8.77 -3.28 -6.94
N MET A 39 -7.66 -2.68 -6.50
CA MET A 39 -6.35 -3.28 -6.52
C MET A 39 -5.83 -3.38 -5.08
N PRO A 40 -6.02 -4.52 -4.41
CA PRO A 40 -5.65 -4.67 -3.00
C PRO A 40 -4.14 -4.53 -2.83
N MET A 41 -3.70 -4.07 -1.66
CA MET A 41 -2.30 -4.06 -1.28
C MET A 41 -1.69 -5.45 -1.44
N GLY A 42 -0.48 -5.54 -2.01
CA GLY A 42 0.21 -6.82 -2.21
C GLY A 42 0.39 -7.60 -0.89
N PRO A 43 0.28 -8.94 -0.90
CA PRO A 43 0.27 -9.74 0.33
C PRO A 43 1.63 -9.66 1.06
N VAL A 44 2.73 -9.50 0.33
CA VAL A 44 4.06 -9.31 0.93
C VAL A 44 4.16 -7.97 1.66
N THR A 45 3.55 -6.91 1.13
CA THR A 45 3.49 -5.60 1.78
C THR A 45 2.62 -5.67 3.04
N MET A 46 1.46 -6.32 2.96
CA MET A 46 0.60 -6.57 4.13
C MET A 46 1.36 -7.34 5.22
N MET A 47 2.13 -8.36 4.85
CA MET A 47 2.99 -9.12 5.76
C MET A 47 3.98 -8.20 6.49
N ARG A 48 4.72 -7.39 5.73
CA ARG A 48 5.75 -6.50 6.25
C ARG A 48 5.16 -5.52 7.26
N ASN A 49 4.02 -4.95 6.92
CA ASN A 49 3.28 -3.98 7.73
C ASN A 49 2.73 -4.61 9.03
N GLN A 50 2.13 -5.79 8.95
CA GLN A 50 1.55 -6.49 10.11
C GLN A 50 2.60 -7.01 11.09
N LEU A 51 3.74 -7.46 10.58
CA LEU A 51 4.89 -7.88 11.39
C LEU A 51 5.77 -6.72 11.85
N GLN A 52 5.45 -5.47 11.45
CA GLN A 52 6.22 -4.27 11.77
C GLN A 52 7.70 -4.39 11.39
N LEU A 53 7.97 -4.99 10.23
CA LEU A 53 9.33 -5.08 9.69
C LEU A 53 9.77 -3.74 9.12
N THR A 54 11.08 -3.50 9.06
CA THR A 54 11.67 -2.26 8.54
C THR A 54 11.12 -1.87 7.16
N GLY A 55 10.76 -0.59 6.99
CA GLY A 55 10.14 -0.06 5.78
C GLY A 55 8.67 -0.43 5.61
N GLY A 56 8.04 -1.01 6.63
CA GLY A 56 6.60 -1.25 6.70
C GLY A 56 5.90 -0.27 7.65
N THR A 57 4.67 0.09 7.30
CA THR A 57 3.79 0.88 8.16
C THR A 57 3.03 -0.06 9.08
N LYS A 58 2.99 0.22 10.37
CA LYS A 58 2.26 -0.62 11.33
C LYS A 58 0.78 -0.67 10.99
N ALA A 59 0.27 -1.87 10.71
CA ALA A 59 -1.14 -2.09 10.38
C ALA A 59 -1.63 -3.47 10.85
N HIS A 60 -2.95 -3.62 10.98
CA HIS A 60 -3.60 -4.91 11.18
C HIS A 60 -4.50 -5.20 9.98
N TYR A 61 -4.45 -6.44 9.48
CA TYR A 61 -5.30 -6.90 8.38
C TYR A 61 -5.99 -8.19 8.78
N GLU A 62 -7.30 -8.25 8.53
CA GLU A 62 -8.11 -9.45 8.76
C GLU A 62 -7.80 -10.53 7.72
N SER A 63 -8.09 -11.78 8.05
CA SER A 63 -7.83 -12.92 7.15
C SER A 63 -8.54 -12.79 5.79
N ASP A 64 -9.72 -12.16 5.76
CA ASP A 64 -10.47 -11.92 4.53
C ASP A 64 -9.76 -10.94 3.60
N ASP A 65 -9.07 -9.93 4.14
CA ASP A 65 -8.35 -8.95 3.32
C ASP A 65 -7.09 -9.58 2.70
N TRP A 66 -6.42 -10.43 3.47
CA TRP A 66 -5.35 -11.28 2.96
C TRP A 66 -5.83 -12.21 1.84
N ALA A 67 -6.98 -12.87 2.02
CA ALA A 67 -7.55 -13.75 1.01
C ALA A 67 -7.90 -13.00 -0.29
N LYS A 68 -8.48 -11.80 -0.18
CA LYS A 68 -8.75 -10.93 -1.35
C LYS A 68 -7.45 -10.54 -2.06
N SER A 69 -6.43 -10.14 -1.31
CA SER A 69 -5.12 -9.78 -1.85
C SER A 69 -4.47 -10.94 -2.60
N VAL A 70 -4.36 -12.11 -1.96
CA VAL A 70 -3.77 -13.31 -2.59
C VAL A 70 -4.58 -13.73 -3.82
N LYS A 71 -5.91 -13.69 -3.75
CA LYS A 71 -6.77 -14.05 -4.89
C LYS A 71 -6.55 -13.14 -6.09
N PHE A 72 -6.34 -11.84 -5.87
CA PHE A 72 -6.03 -10.91 -6.94
C PHE A 72 -4.62 -11.13 -7.50
N TRP A 73 -3.61 -11.13 -6.64
CA TRP A 73 -2.20 -11.18 -7.06
C TRP A 73 -1.71 -12.53 -7.59
N GLN A 74 -2.51 -13.60 -7.51
CA GLN A 74 -2.23 -14.85 -8.26
C GLN A 74 -2.64 -14.77 -9.74
N GLU A 75 -3.57 -13.86 -10.09
CA GLU A 75 -4.08 -13.67 -11.46
C GLU A 75 -3.37 -12.51 -12.19
N TYR A 76 -2.78 -11.59 -11.43
CA TYR A 76 -2.16 -10.36 -11.94
C TYR A 76 -0.70 -10.21 -11.46
N ALA A 77 0.11 -9.54 -12.28
CA ALA A 77 1.47 -9.15 -11.92
C ALA A 77 1.73 -7.69 -12.30
N ILE A 78 2.63 -7.04 -11.56
CA ILE A 78 3.08 -5.69 -11.88
C ILE A 78 3.92 -5.76 -13.16
N LEU A 79 3.63 -4.87 -14.11
CA LEU A 79 4.43 -4.71 -15.31
C LEU A 79 5.71 -3.94 -14.97
N ASP A 80 6.85 -4.63 -15.01
CA ASP A 80 8.17 -4.02 -14.91
C ASP A 80 8.58 -3.49 -16.28
N LEU A 81 8.51 -2.16 -16.46
CA LEU A 81 8.97 -1.48 -17.67
C LEU A 81 10.48 -1.23 -17.53
N LYS A 82 11.29 -2.20 -17.93
CA LYS A 82 12.74 -2.02 -18.09
C LYS A 82 13.08 -1.16 -19.29
#